data_AF-A0A4Q3V658-F1
#
_entry.id   AF-A0A4Q3V658-F1
#
_cell.length_a   1.000
_cell.length_b   1.000
_cell.length_c   1.000
_cell.angle_alpha   90.00
_cell.angle_beta   90.00
_cell.angle_gamma   90.00
#
_symmetry.space_group_name_H-M   'P 1'
#
loop_
_entity.id
_entity.type
_entity.pdbx_description
1 polymer ?
#
loop_
_entity_poly.entity_id
_entity_poly.type
_entity_poly.pdbx_seq_one_letter_code
_entity_poly.pdbx_strand_id
1 'polypeptide(L)'
;MLLLYVYVPQSSQVHRNANKVFDRNATAGDIDITNNNYQLGQLYLRKLHTYTENRIFPFATLSDFRPDLIQRVRTMAGNQRPGHPWTVLSDEELLTSAGLRLKDMATGQEGRILAGHALRQADL
;
A
#
# COMPACT_ATOMS: atom_id res chain seq x y z
N MET A 1 -18.52 -6.24 -33.48
CA MET A 1 -17.73 -7.04 -32.53
C MET A 1 -17.30 -6.13 -31.39
N LEU A 2 -17.62 -6.46 -30.15
CA LEU A 2 -17.27 -5.66 -28.97
C LEU A 2 -16.08 -6.32 -28.27
N LEU A 3 -14.99 -5.57 -28.07
CA LEU A 3 -13.81 -6.03 -27.34
C LEU A 3 -13.81 -5.36 -25.96
N LEU A 4 -13.78 -6.17 -24.89
CA LEU A 4 -13.59 -5.67 -23.53
C LEU A 4 -12.11 -5.76 -23.17
N TYR A 5 -11.46 -4.61 -23.01
CA TYR A 5 -10.09 -4.51 -22.54
C TYR A 5 -10.09 -4.05 -21.08
N VAL A 6 -9.44 -4.82 -20.21
CA VAL A 6 -9.26 -4.49 -18.79
C VAL A 6 -7.78 -4.55 -18.45
N TYR A 7 -7.25 -3.43 -17.97
CA TYR A 7 -5.90 -3.36 -17.42
C TYR A 7 -5.95 -3.53 -15.90
N VAL A 8 -5.29 -4.58 -15.40
CA VAL A 8 -5.19 -4.85 -13.96
C VAL A 8 -3.75 -4.54 -13.50
N PRO A 9 -3.53 -3.49 -12.70
CA PRO A 9 -2.20 -3.18 -12.18
C PRO A 9 -1.73 -4.23 -11.17
N GLN A 10 -0.41 -4.34 -10.98
CA GLN A 10 0.15 -5.21 -9.96
C GLN A 10 -0.24 -4.71 -8.56
N SER A 11 -0.67 -5.61 -7.67
CA SER A 11 -0.94 -5.33 -6.24
C SER A 11 0.29 -5.59 -5.35
N SER A 12 0.38 -4.93 -4.19
CA SER A 12 1.44 -5.11 -3.18
C SER A 12 1.37 -6.41 -2.41
N GLN A 13 0.25 -7.10 -2.49
CA GLN A 13 0.03 -8.34 -1.78
C GLN A 13 0.03 -9.53 -2.74
N VAL A 14 0.33 -10.71 -2.17
CA VAL A 14 0.12 -11.99 -2.84
C VAL A 14 -1.33 -12.39 -2.63
N HIS A 15 -2.07 -12.49 -3.73
CA HIS A 15 -3.48 -12.87 -3.73
C HIS A 15 -3.63 -14.36 -3.96
N ARG A 16 -4.66 -14.95 -3.36
CA ARG A 16 -5.00 -16.37 -3.54
C ARG A 16 -6.35 -16.50 -4.22
N ASN A 17 -6.44 -17.41 -5.18
CA ASN A 17 -7.70 -17.82 -5.78
C ASN A 17 -7.94 -19.30 -5.47
N ALA A 18 -9.05 -19.62 -4.80
CA ALA A 18 -9.37 -20.98 -4.36
C ALA A 18 -8.19 -21.66 -3.63
N ASN A 19 -7.57 -20.93 -2.69
CA ASN A 19 -6.36 -21.32 -1.94
C ASN A 19 -5.08 -21.54 -2.76
N LYS A 20 -5.09 -21.23 -4.05
CA LYS A 20 -3.93 -21.35 -4.93
C LYS A 20 -3.30 -19.99 -5.23
N VAL A 21 -1.98 -19.98 -5.36
CA VAL A 21 -1.19 -18.82 -5.78
C VAL A 21 -0.68 -19.07 -7.19
N PHE A 22 -0.90 -18.09 -8.08
CA PHE A 22 -0.43 -18.17 -9.45
C PHE A 22 0.60 -17.07 -9.73
N ASP A 23 1.66 -17.41 -10.45
CA ASP A 23 2.58 -16.43 -11.05
C ASP A 23 2.33 -16.37 -12.56
N ARG A 24 2.26 -15.16 -13.10
CA ARG A 24 1.99 -14.95 -14.52
C ARG A 24 3.29 -14.66 -15.24
N ASN A 25 3.68 -15.54 -16.15
CA ASN A 25 4.86 -15.36 -16.98
C ASN A 25 4.50 -15.16 -18.46
N ALA A 26 5.43 -14.62 -19.23
CA ALA A 26 5.20 -14.28 -20.63
C ALA A 26 5.07 -15.49 -21.56
N THR A 27 5.59 -16.66 -21.15
CA THR A 27 5.78 -17.82 -22.04
C THR A 27 4.81 -18.97 -21.78
N ALA A 28 4.34 -19.14 -20.54
CA ALA A 28 3.50 -20.26 -20.10
C ALA A 28 2.17 -19.81 -19.48
N GLY A 29 1.92 -18.49 -19.35
CA GLY A 29 0.69 -17.97 -18.79
C GLY A 29 0.68 -18.02 -17.25
N ASP A 30 -0.43 -18.46 -16.67
CA ASP A 30 -0.63 -18.52 -15.22
C ASP A 30 -0.14 -19.87 -14.66
N ILE A 31 0.92 -19.86 -13.86
CA ILE A 31 1.53 -21.06 -13.27
C ILE A 31 1.13 -21.16 -11.81
N ASP A 32 0.58 -22.31 -11.39
CA ASP A 32 0.33 -22.62 -9.98
C ASP A 32 1.66 -22.82 -9.24
N ILE A 33 1.99 -21.89 -8.34
CA ILE A 33 3.21 -21.91 -7.53
C ILE A 33 2.93 -22.27 -6.06
N THR A 34 1.71 -22.69 -5.73
CA THR A 34 1.23 -22.87 -4.34
C THR A 34 2.15 -23.76 -3.52
N ASN A 35 2.65 -24.83 -4.12
CA ASN A 35 3.53 -25.82 -3.48
C ASN A 35 5.02 -25.62 -3.79
N ASN A 36 5.39 -24.54 -4.50
CA ASN A 36 6.77 -24.22 -4.81
C ASN A 36 7.27 -23.11 -3.88
N ASN A 37 7.85 -23.49 -2.75
CA ASN A 37 8.34 -22.56 -1.72
C ASN A 37 9.33 -21.52 -2.27
N TYR A 38 10.17 -21.91 -3.23
CA TYR A 38 11.15 -20.99 -3.83
C TYR A 38 10.44 -19.92 -4.67
N GLN A 39 9.56 -20.33 -5.60
CA GLN A 39 8.81 -19.39 -6.44
C GLN A 39 7.87 -18.51 -5.63
N LEU A 40 7.24 -19.08 -4.61
CA LEU A 40 6.37 -18.35 -3.68
C LEU A 40 7.18 -17.30 -2.90
N GLY A 41 8.34 -17.67 -2.35
CA GLY A 41 9.24 -16.74 -1.67
C GLY A 41 9.70 -15.60 -2.58
N GLN A 42 10.09 -15.92 -3.82
CA GLN A 42 10.46 -14.91 -4.82
C GLN A 42 9.30 -13.98 -5.18
N LEU A 43 8.07 -14.50 -5.26
CA LEU A 43 6.87 -13.68 -5.46
C LEU A 43 6.68 -12.70 -4.30
N TYR A 44 6.77 -13.17 -3.05
CA TYR A 44 6.68 -12.31 -1.87
C TYR A 44 7.76 -11.22 -1.85
N LEU A 45 9.01 -11.55 -2.16
CA LEU A 45 10.11 -10.56 -2.21
C LEU A 45 9.88 -9.49 -3.27
N ARG A 46 9.48 -9.87 -4.50
CA ARG A 46 9.12 -8.91 -5.55
C ARG A 46 8.01 -7.97 -5.10
N LYS A 47 6.99 -8.51 -4.43
CA LYS A 47 5.85 -7.75 -3.92
C LYS A 47 6.25 -6.81 -2.77
N LEU A 48 7.18 -7.22 -1.91
CA LEU A 48 7.67 -6.39 -0.81
C LEU A 48 8.47 -5.17 -1.31
N HIS A 49 9.32 -5.36 -2.32
CA HIS A 49 10.27 -4.34 -2.79
C HIS A 49 9.69 -3.35 -3.81
N THR A 50 8.53 -3.66 -4.40
CA THR A 50 7.95 -2.83 -5.48
C THR A 50 7.17 -1.62 -4.95
N TYR A 51 6.75 -1.62 -3.68
CA TYR A 51 5.84 -0.61 -3.15
C TYR A 51 6.54 0.36 -2.20
N THR A 52 6.32 1.65 -2.45
CA THR A 52 6.88 2.74 -1.62
C THR A 52 6.31 2.78 -0.22
N GLU A 53 5.20 2.08 0.02
CA GLU A 53 4.53 1.93 1.32
C GLU A 53 5.42 1.29 2.38
N ASN A 54 6.44 0.52 1.98
CA ASN A 54 7.41 -0.10 2.90
C ASN A 54 8.78 0.59 2.90
N ARG A 55 8.92 1.71 2.18
CA ARG A 55 10.19 2.44 2.08
C ARG A 55 10.20 3.62 3.05
N ILE A 56 11.13 3.57 4.01
CA ILE A 56 11.39 4.70 4.91
C ILE A 56 12.09 5.81 4.13
N PHE A 57 11.58 7.03 4.25
CA PHE A 57 12.22 8.24 3.76
C PHE A 57 12.66 9.07 4.98
N PRO A 58 13.92 8.95 5.44
CA PRO A 58 14.38 9.59 6.67
C PRO A 58 14.32 11.12 6.64
N PHE A 59 14.42 11.71 5.45
CA PHE A 59 14.41 13.16 5.25
C PHE A 59 13.02 13.71 4.89
N ALA A 60 11.98 12.86 4.81
CA ALA A 60 10.64 13.31 4.49
C ALA A 60 10.03 14.09 5.67
N THR A 61 9.63 15.31 5.38
CA THR A 61 9.03 16.27 6.31
C THR A 61 7.52 16.38 6.08
N LEU A 62 6.82 17.07 6.99
CA LEU A 62 5.38 17.30 6.82
C LEU A 62 5.06 18.13 5.57
N SER A 63 5.95 19.05 5.17
CA SER A 63 5.80 19.86 3.95
C SER A 63 5.85 19.06 2.65
N ASP A 64 6.39 17.83 2.70
CA ASP A 64 6.39 16.92 1.55
C ASP A 64 5.03 16.22 1.36
N PHE A 65 4.13 16.32 2.34
CA PHE A 65 2.77 15.83 2.23
C PHE A 65 1.86 16.90 1.62
N ARG A 66 0.95 16.44 0.78
CA ARG A 66 -0.09 17.27 0.19
C ARG A 66 -1.16 17.61 1.24
N PRO A 67 -1.30 18.88 1.67
CA PRO A 67 -2.24 19.25 2.72
C PRO A 67 -3.71 19.03 2.31
N ASP A 68 -4.01 19.17 1.01
CA ASP A 68 -5.34 18.92 0.46
C ASP A 68 -5.78 17.46 0.63
N LEU A 69 -4.84 16.52 0.51
CA LEU A 69 -5.12 15.10 0.71
C LEU A 69 -5.38 14.79 2.18
N ILE A 70 -4.60 15.36 3.10
CA ILE A 70 -4.79 15.19 4.55
C ILE A 70 -6.20 15.67 4.94
N GLN A 71 -6.62 16.84 4.45
CA GLN A 71 -7.96 17.36 4.72
C GLN A 71 -9.06 16.47 4.14
N ARG A 72 -8.85 15.89 2.96
CA ARG A 72 -9.78 14.91 2.38
C ARG A 72 -9.90 13.67 3.25
N VAL A 73 -8.79 13.13 3.78
CA VAL A 73 -8.81 11.98 4.71
C VAL A 73 -9.65 12.27 5.95
N ARG A 74 -9.46 13.44 6.56
CA ARG A 74 -10.22 13.86 7.75
C ARG A 74 -11.72 13.88 7.48
N THR A 75 -12.10 14.44 6.34
CA THR A 75 -13.51 14.52 5.93
C THR A 75 -14.10 13.12 5.73
N MET A 76 -13.39 12.24 5.02
CA MET A 76 -13.83 10.86 4.80
C MET A 76 -13.97 10.08 6.12
N ALA A 77 -13.01 10.22 7.04
CA ALA A 77 -13.05 9.55 8.34
C ALA A 77 -14.20 10.04 9.21
N GLY A 78 -14.46 11.36 9.23
CA GLY A 78 -15.60 11.94 9.94
C GLY A 78 -16.95 11.48 9.36
N ASN A 79 -17.05 11.35 8.04
CA ASN A 79 -18.23 10.83 7.37
C ASN A 79 -18.45 9.33 7.62
N GLN A 80 -17.37 8.55 7.66
CA GLN A 80 -17.43 7.11 7.92
C GLN A 80 -17.84 6.80 9.36
N ARG A 81 -17.34 7.58 10.32
CA ARG A 81 -17.67 7.44 11.74
C ARG A 81 -17.79 8.81 12.39
N PRO A 82 -19.00 9.20 12.84
CA PRO A 82 -19.16 10.41 13.64
C PRO A 82 -18.24 10.38 14.88
N GLY A 83 -17.51 11.46 15.11
CA GLY A 83 -16.54 11.56 16.21
C GLY A 83 -15.24 10.77 15.99
N HIS A 84 -14.87 10.48 14.74
CA HIS A 84 -13.59 9.84 14.45
C HIS A 84 -12.41 10.68 14.99
N PRO A 85 -11.44 10.11 15.73
CA PRO A 85 -10.33 10.87 16.33
C PRO A 85 -9.56 11.74 15.33
N TRP A 86 -9.44 11.29 14.08
CA TRP A 86 -8.77 12.02 13.01
C TRP A 86 -9.38 13.40 12.69
N THR A 87 -10.59 13.72 13.12
CA THR A 87 -11.14 15.07 12.92
C THR A 87 -10.51 16.11 13.85
N VAL A 88 -9.92 15.69 14.97
CA VAL A 88 -9.36 16.60 16.00
C VAL A 88 -7.84 16.50 16.15
N LEU A 89 -7.21 15.43 15.68
CA LEU A 89 -5.74 15.27 15.73
C LEU A 89 -5.02 16.37 14.95
N SER A 90 -3.79 16.71 15.31
CA SER A 90 -2.89 17.45 14.40
C SER A 90 -2.52 16.61 13.18
N ASP A 91 -1.99 17.23 12.11
CA ASP A 91 -1.58 16.49 10.91
C ASP A 91 -0.49 15.45 11.24
N GLU A 92 0.41 15.77 12.16
CA GLU A 92 1.47 14.85 12.59
C GLU A 92 0.93 13.63 13.36
N GLU A 93 -0.01 13.86 14.27
CA GLU A 93 -0.67 12.78 15.02
C GLU A 93 -1.54 11.92 14.10
N LEU A 94 -2.24 12.55 13.14
CA LEU A 94 -3.03 11.85 12.13
C LEU A 94 -2.13 10.91 11.32
N LEU A 95 -1.06 11.43 10.71
CA LEU A 95 -0.13 10.62 9.91
C LEU A 95 0.49 9.48 10.75
N THR A 96 0.84 9.75 12.01
CA THR A 96 1.37 8.73 12.92
C THR A 96 0.32 7.65 13.21
N SER A 97 -0.91 8.03 13.53
CA SER A 97 -2.02 7.09 13.79
C SER A 97 -2.43 6.27 12.56
N ALA A 98 -2.21 6.81 11.37
CA ALA A 98 -2.42 6.13 10.09
C ALA A 98 -1.28 5.18 9.71
N GLY A 99 -0.25 5.04 10.56
CA GLY A 99 0.90 4.16 10.31
C GLY A 99 1.92 4.72 9.32
N LEU A 100 1.87 6.03 9.02
CA LEU A 100 2.75 6.67 8.04
C LEU A 100 4.12 7.08 8.57
N ARG A 101 4.45 6.62 9.77
CA ARG A 101 5.76 6.78 10.40
C ARG A 101 6.27 5.40 10.77
N LEU A 102 7.41 5.02 10.19
CA LEU A 102 8.05 3.74 10.45
C LEU A 102 9.39 3.96 11.14
N LYS A 103 9.72 3.01 12.00
CA LYS A 103 11.03 2.86 12.62
C LYS A 103 11.58 1.50 12.21
N ASP A 104 12.70 1.51 11.51
CA ASP A 104 13.46 0.29 11.29
C ASP A 104 14.23 -0.05 12.58
N MET A 105 13.87 -1.15 13.20
CA MET A 105 14.47 -1.63 14.44
C MET A 105 15.88 -2.20 14.23
N ALA A 106 16.24 -2.60 13.01
CA ALA A 106 17.56 -3.17 12.69
C ALA A 106 18.60 -2.07 12.43
N THR A 107 18.23 -1.02 11.70
CA THR A 107 19.13 0.09 11.37
C THR A 107 18.98 1.29 12.32
N GLY A 108 17.91 1.33 13.12
CA GLY A 108 17.56 2.47 13.96
C GLY A 108 17.01 3.67 13.17
N GLN A 109 16.85 3.56 11.86
CA GLN A 109 16.36 4.66 11.04
C GLN A 109 14.87 4.88 11.27
N GLU A 110 14.51 6.12 11.58
CA GLU A 110 13.14 6.57 11.67
C GLU A 110 12.83 7.49 10.49
N GLY A 111 11.62 7.41 9.97
CA GLY A 111 11.20 8.29 8.90
C GLY A 111 9.73 8.10 8.55
N ARG A 112 9.25 8.99 7.69
CA ARG A 112 7.89 8.88 7.15
C ARG A 112 7.91 7.94 5.95
N ILE A 113 6.83 7.19 5.78
CA ILE A 113 6.58 6.49 4.53
C ILE A 113 5.72 7.39 3.64
N LEU A 114 6.11 7.49 2.37
CA LEU A 114 5.29 8.13 1.36
C LEU A 114 4.24 7.11 0.91
N ALA A 115 3.16 6.97 1.68
CA ALA A 115 1.93 6.35 1.18
C ALA A 115 1.20 7.35 0.27
N GLY A 116 1.87 7.79 -0.80
CA GLY A 116 1.28 8.64 -1.84
C GLY A 116 0.26 7.90 -2.71
N HIS A 117 0.09 6.58 -2.52
CA HIS A 117 -0.79 5.75 -3.35
C HIS A 117 -1.99 5.13 -2.60
N ALA A 118 -1.92 4.97 -1.28
CA ALA A 118 -3.00 4.34 -0.50
C ALA A 118 -4.31 5.17 -0.45
N LEU A 119 -4.27 6.46 -0.81
CA LEU A 119 -5.45 7.33 -0.85
C LEU A 119 -6.25 7.27 -2.17
N ARG A 120 -5.88 6.41 -3.11
CA ARG A 120 -6.59 6.26 -4.39
C ARG A 120 -7.45 4.98 -4.48
N GLN A 121 -7.28 4.00 -3.61
CA GLN A 121 -7.95 2.69 -3.74
C GLN A 121 -9.29 2.57 -2.99
N ALA A 122 -9.82 3.65 -2.42
CA ALA A 122 -11.16 3.63 -1.80
C ALA A 122 -12.31 3.94 -2.77
N ASP A 123 -12.02 4.32 -4.02
CA ASP A 123 -13.03 4.61 -5.04
C ASP A 123 -12.58 3.99 -6.37
N LEU A 124 -12.90 2.71 -6.60
CA LEU A 124 -13.16 2.06 -7.90
C LEU A 124 -13.58 0.59 -7.68
#